data_AF-A0A4V1USI0-F1
#
_entry.id   AF-A0A4V1USI0-F1
#
_cell.length_a   1.000
_cell.length_b   1.000
_cell.length_c   1.000
_cell.angle_alpha   90.00
_cell.angle_beta   90.00
_cell.angle_gamma   90.00
#
_symmetry.space_group_name_H-M   'P 1'
#
loop_
_entity.id
_entity.type
_entity.pdbx_description
1 polymer ?
#
loop_
_entity_poly.entity_id
_entity_poly.type
_entity_poly.pdbx_seq_one_letter_code
_entity_poly.pdbx_strand_id
1 'polypeptide(L)' 'MVPTLSPGAVGIRPASLADAISIAGRNGFRGLEFDVQTVAADPGHAKDAFKAAGVAPLVFGLPTDWRGDEGRWRE' A
#
# COMPACT_ATOMS: atom_id res chain seq x y z
N MET A 1 19.49 -3.09 0.14
CA MET A 1 18.20 -3.05 -0.60
C MET A 1 17.14 -3.76 0.24
N VAL A 2 15.94 -3.18 0.39
CA VAL A 2 14.83 -3.83 1.12
C VAL A 2 13.88 -4.47 0.10
N PRO A 3 13.67 -5.81 0.11
CA PRO A 3 12.69 -6.44 -0.77
C PRO A 3 11.30 -5.89 -0.50
N THR A 4 10.73 -5.22 -1.50
CA THR A 4 9.48 -4.46 -1.37
C THR A 4 8.47 -5.00 -2.37
N LEU A 5 7.31 -5.41 -1.88
CA LEU A 5 6.21 -5.83 -2.73
C LEU A 5 5.52 -4.61 -3.32
N SER A 6 5.45 -4.53 -4.64
CA SER A 6 4.55 -3.63 -5.36
C SER A 6 3.45 -4.48 -6.00
N PRO A 7 2.26 -4.61 -5.36
CA PRO A 7 1.20 -5.49 -5.88
C PRO A 7 0.80 -5.16 -7.31
N GLY A 8 0.68 -3.86 -7.62
CA GLY A 8 0.33 -3.37 -8.95
C GLY A 8 1.39 -3.74 -10.00
N ALA A 9 2.68 -3.63 -9.69
CA ALA A 9 3.76 -3.98 -10.62
C ALA A 9 3.81 -5.48 -10.95
N VAL A 10 3.29 -6.34 -10.06
CA VAL A 10 3.24 -7.80 -10.26
C VAL A 10 1.85 -8.31 -10.61
N GLY A 11 0.88 -7.42 -10.87
CA GLY A 11 -0.47 -7.78 -11.31
C GLY A 11 -1.37 -8.36 -10.21
N ILE A 12 -1.02 -8.19 -8.93
CA ILE A 12 -1.85 -8.62 -7.79
C ILE A 12 -2.74 -7.46 -7.36
N ARG A 13 -4.00 -7.77 -7.03
CA ARG A 13 -4.98 -6.81 -6.48
C ARG A 13 -5.45 -7.28 -5.10
N PRO A 14 -4.76 -6.88 -4.01
CA PRO A 14 -5.18 -7.23 -2.67
C PRO A 14 -6.57 -6.67 -2.37
N ALA A 15 -7.38 -7.39 -1.61
CA ALA A 15 -8.74 -6.96 -1.27
C ALA A 15 -8.76 -5.83 -0.23
N SER A 16 -7.69 -5.67 0.54
CA SER A 16 -7.55 -4.65 1.58
C SER A 16 -6.07 -4.40 1.92
N LEU A 17 -5.79 -3.38 2.74
CA LEU A 17 -4.46 -3.16 3.29
C LEU A 17 -3.95 -4.36 4.10
N ALA A 18 -4.81 -4.95 4.94
CA ALA A 18 -4.46 -6.11 5.75
C ALA A 18 -4.10 -7.33 4.89
N ASP A 19 -4.83 -7.53 3.79
CA ASP A 19 -4.54 -8.56 2.80
C ASP A 19 -3.18 -8.32 2.13
N ALA A 20 -2.91 -7.07 1.71
CA ALA A 20 -1.63 -6.69 1.11
C ALA A 20 -0.44 -6.92 2.06
N ILE A 21 -0.58 -6.54 3.33
CA ILE A 21 0.43 -6.77 4.38
C ILE A 21 0.65 -8.27 4.60
N SER A 22 -0.43 -9.06 4.63
CA SER A 22 -0.35 -10.52 4.77
C SER A 22 0.39 -11.17 3.61
N ILE A 23 0.08 -10.78 2.37
CA ILE A 23 0.76 -11.28 1.17
C ILE A 23 2.25 -10.92 1.21
N ALA A 24 2.61 -9.69 1.56
CA ALA A 24 4.01 -9.28 1.68
C ALA A 24 4.77 -10.14 2.70
N GLY A 25 4.25 -10.25 3.92
CA GLY A 25 4.89 -11.01 5.01
C GLY A 25 5.02 -12.49 4.70
N ARG A 26 3.97 -13.13 4.17
CA ARG A 26 3.97 -14.57 3.83
C ARG A 26 4.98 -14.94 2.74
N ASN A 27 5.30 -14.00 1.86
CA ASN A 27 6.22 -14.23 0.73
C ASN A 27 7.62 -13.65 0.97
N GLY A 28 7.95 -13.27 2.20
CA GLY A 28 9.30 -12.83 2.58
C GLY A 28 9.66 -11.39 2.19
N PHE A 29 8.69 -10.59 1.75
CA PHE A 29 8.90 -9.16 1.53
C PHE A 29 8.96 -8.43 2.88
N ARG A 30 9.89 -7.48 2.98
CA ARG A 30 10.08 -6.64 4.18
C ARG A 30 9.53 -5.22 4.00
N GLY A 31 9.11 -4.89 2.78
CA GLY A 31 8.47 -3.63 2.43
C GLY A 31 7.20 -3.87 1.64
N LEU A 32 6.29 -2.90 1.69
CA LEU A 32 5.07 -2.88 0.89
C LEU A 32 4.85 -1.49 0.29
N GLU A 33 4.46 -1.47 -0.98
CA GLU A 33 3.76 -0.37 -1.61
C GLU A 33 2.26 -0.45 -1.32
N PHE A 34 1.67 0.63 -0.82
CA PHE A 34 0.25 0.69 -0.45
C PHE A 34 -0.43 1.95 -1.00
N ASP A 35 -1.75 1.94 -1.03
CA ASP A 35 -2.55 3.14 -1.33
C ASP A 35 -2.70 3.99 -0.07
N VAL A 36 -2.24 5.24 -0.11
CA VAL A 36 -2.31 6.16 1.03
C VAL A 36 -3.76 6.43 1.48
N GLN A 37 -4.74 6.33 0.59
CA GLN A 37 -6.15 6.49 0.94
C GLN A 37 -6.64 5.38 1.89
N THR A 38 -6.05 4.18 1.80
CA THR A 38 -6.42 3.04 2.66
C THR A 38 -5.93 3.19 4.11
N VAL A 39 -5.00 4.12 4.37
CA VAL A 39 -4.48 4.40 5.72
C VAL A 39 -4.96 5.75 6.28
N ALA A 40 -5.46 6.65 5.44
CA ALA A 40 -5.77 8.03 5.82
C ALA A 40 -6.84 8.13 6.92
N ALA A 41 -7.81 7.21 6.92
CA ALA A 41 -8.90 7.19 7.90
C ALA A 41 -8.45 6.75 9.30
N ASP A 42 -7.48 5.84 9.39
CA ASP A 42 -6.94 5.36 10.67
C ASP A 42 -5.44 5.00 10.57
N PRO A 43 -4.57 6.02 10.60
CA PRO A 43 -3.13 5.82 10.47
C PRO A 43 -2.52 5.07 11.68
N GLY A 44 -3.16 5.15 12.86
CA GLY A 44 -2.72 4.44 14.06
C GLY A 44 -2.89 2.93 13.89
N HIS A 45 -4.08 2.50 13.49
CA HIS A 45 -4.37 1.10 13.21
C HIS A 45 -3.49 0.55 12.08
N ALA A 46 -3.30 1.32 11.00
CA ALA A 46 -2.43 0.93 9.90
C ALA A 46 -0.98 0.71 10.38
N LYS A 47 -0.44 1.64 11.18
CA LYS A 47 0.91 1.53 11.74
C LYS A 47 1.08 0.25 12.57
N ASP A 48 0.11 -0.07 13.42
CA ASP A 48 0.15 -1.26 14.26
C ASP A 48 0.06 -2.54 13.42
N ALA A 49 -0.75 -2.55 12.35
CA ALA A 49 -0.84 -3.68 11.43
C ALA A 49 0.49 -3.96 10.70
N PHE A 50 1.16 -2.91 10.19
CA PHE A 50 2.49 -3.04 9.58
C PHE A 50 3.51 -3.58 10.58
N LYS A 51 3.54 -3.02 11.79
CA LYS A 51 4.45 -3.44 12.86
C LYS A 51 4.22 -4.90 13.26
N ALA A 52 2.97 -5.32 13.44
CA ALA A 52 2.62 -6.68 13.80
C ALA A 52 3.06 -7.71 12.75
N ALA A 53 3.03 -7.33 11.46
CA ALA A 53 3.46 -8.19 10.36
C ALA A 53 4.98 -8.17 10.09
N GLY A 54 5.74 -7.27 10.73
CA GLY A 54 7.16 -7.08 10.41
C GLY A 54 7.41 -6.55 8.99
N VAL A 55 6.41 -5.88 8.40
CA VAL A 55 6.47 -5.30 7.05
C VAL A 55 6.54 -3.78 7.18
N ALA A 56 7.45 -3.14 6.45
CA ALA A 56 7.58 -1.68 6.45
C ALA A 56 6.70 -1.03 5.36
N PRO A 57 5.95 0.04 5.66
CA PRO A 57 5.30 0.88 4.66
C PRO A 57 6.37 1.74 3.97
N LEU A 58 6.85 1.34 2.80
CA LEU A 58 8.02 1.98 2.16
C LEU A 58 7.67 2.87 0.97
N VAL A 59 6.58 2.57 0.29
CA VAL A 59 6.14 3.30 -0.91
C VAL A 59 4.64 3.51 -0.80
N PHE A 60 4.15 4.67 -1.22
CA PHE A 60 2.72 4.89 -1.41
C PHE A 60 2.44 5.27 -2.86
N GLY A 61 1.35 4.74 -3.40
CA GLY A 61 0.83 5.14 -4.70
C GLY A 61 0.43 6.61 -4.69
N LEU A 62 0.35 7.24 -5.87
CA LEU A 62 -0.06 8.64 -5.97
C LEU A 62 -1.48 8.80 -5.41
N PRO A 63 -1.74 9.82 -4.55
CA PRO A 63 -3.05 10.01 -3.93
C PRO A 63 -4.13 10.46 -4.92
N THR A 64 -3.72 10.95 -6.10
CA THR A 64 -4.60 11.55 -7.12
C THR A 64 -4.03 11.27 -8.51
N ASP A 65 -4.90 10.94 -9.45
CA ASP A 65 -4.55 10.82 -10.87
C ASP A 65 -4.53 12.19 -11.55
N TRP A 66 -3.41 12.89 -11.45
CA TRP A 66 -3.22 14.21 -12.07
C TRP A 66 -2.89 14.15 -13.57
N ARG A 67 -2.59 12.96 -14.11
CA ARG A 67 -2.31 12.75 -15.54
C ARG A 67 -3.53 12.27 -16.33
N GLY A 68 -4.60 11.93 -15.63
CA GLY A 68 -5.86 11.48 -16.20
C GLY A 68 -6.73 12.64 -16.69
N ASP A 69 -8.03 12.47 -16.48
CA ASP A 69 -9.02 13.46 -16.90
C ASP A 69 -8.99 14.69 -15.97
N GLU A 70 -8.90 15.89 -16.55
CA GLU A 70 -8.80 17.13 -15.79
C GLU A 70 -10.04 17.41 -14.94
N GLY A 71 -11.23 16.91 -15.35
CA GLY A 71 -12.45 17.00 -14.57
C GLY A 71 -12.36 16.20 -13.27
N ARG A 72 -11.88 14.95 -13.34
CA ARG A 72 -11.66 14.09 -12.17
C ARG A 72 -10.55 14.57 -11.23
N TRP A 73 -9.58 15.33 -11.74
CA TRP A 73 -8.53 15.92 -10.90
C TRP A 73 -9.01 17.12 -10.07
N ARG A 74 -10.03 17.86 -10.53
CA ARG A 74 -10.51 19.10 -9.89
C ARG A 74 -11.58 18.91 -8.81
N GLU A 75 -12.18 17.72 -8.71
CA GLU A 75 -13.08 17.33 -7.60
C GLU A 75 -12.32 17.04 -6.31
#